data_AF-A0A7W0LVZ6-F1
#
_entry.id   AF-A0A7W0LVZ6-F1
#
_cell.length_a   1.000
_cell.length_b   1.000
_cell.length_c   1.000
_cell.angle_alpha   90.00
_cell.angle_beta   90.00
_cell.angle_gamma   90.00
#
_symmetry.space_group_name_H-M   'P 1'
#
loop_
_entity.id
_entity.type
_entity.pdbx_description
1 polymer ?
#
loop_
_entity_poly.entity_id
_entity_poly.type
_entity_poly.pdbx_seq_one_letter_code
_entity_poly.pdbx_strand_id
1 'polypeptide(L)'
;MKVAVLGVGLIGGSIGMATTEHVPGAEVVGFGRSPARLARALELGAIHRAAGSLEEALEATGVCFCCAPVGALPQQVGAALAAAPADCVVTDVGSVKQGLV
;
A
#
# COMPACT_ATOMS: atom_id res chain seq x y z
N MET A 1 3.47 -12.98 6.11
CA MET A 1 2.72 -11.77 6.56
C MET A 1 2.31 -10.99 5.32
N LYS A 2 1.10 -10.40 5.26
CA LYS A 2 0.69 -9.61 4.08
C LYS A 2 0.87 -8.11 4.33
N VAL A 3 1.43 -7.41 3.35
CA VAL A 3 1.68 -5.96 3.33
C VAL A 3 0.93 -5.34 2.16
N ALA A 4 0.02 -4.41 2.43
CA ALA A 4 -0.68 -3.66 1.41
C ALA A 4 0.06 -2.35 1.09
N VAL A 5 0.24 -2.07 -0.20
CA VAL A 5 0.81 -0.80 -0.69
C VAL A 5 -0.25 -0.10 -1.54
N LEU A 6 -0.91 0.90 -0.96
CA LEU A 6 -1.92 1.70 -1.65
C LEU A 6 -1.22 2.86 -2.39
N GLY A 7 -0.79 2.59 -3.61
CA GLY A 7 -0.09 3.53 -4.48
C GLY A 7 1.35 3.09 -4.76
N VAL A 8 1.55 2.41 -5.89
CA VAL A 8 2.87 1.87 -6.32
C VAL A 8 3.69 2.87 -7.15
N GLY A 9 3.78 4.12 -6.66
CA GLY A 9 4.67 5.14 -7.21
C GLY A 9 6.12 4.91 -6.78
N LEU A 10 6.92 5.99 -6.75
CA LEU A 10 8.31 5.92 -6.25
C LEU A 10 8.36 5.37 -4.82
N ILE A 11 7.69 6.04 -3.87
CA ILE A 11 7.74 5.66 -2.45
C ILE A 11 7.12 4.29 -2.20
N GLY A 12 5.89 4.04 -2.68
CA GLY A 12 5.24 2.75 -2.49
C GLY A 12 5.98 1.59 -3.17
N GLY A 13 6.54 1.81 -4.36
CA GLY A 13 7.37 0.83 -5.04
C GLY A 13 8.65 0.52 -4.26
N SER A 14 9.35 1.54 -3.74
CA SER A 14 10.52 1.35 -2.88
C SER A 14 10.21 0.59 -1.59
N ILE A 15 9.09 0.89 -0.93
CA ILE A 15 8.63 0.15 0.26
C ILE A 15 8.35 -1.31 -0.10
N GLY A 16 7.68 -1.54 -1.21
CA GLY A 16 7.38 -2.88 -1.71
C GLY A 16 8.66 -3.69 -1.98
N MET A 17 9.62 -3.13 -2.72
CA MET A 17 10.91 -3.77 -2.97
C MET A 17 11.69 -4.06 -1.68
N ALA A 18 11.75 -3.08 -0.75
CA ALA A 18 12.40 -3.27 0.54
C ALA A 18 11.73 -4.35 1.39
N THR A 19 10.40 -4.48 1.31
CA THR A 19 9.65 -5.55 1.98
C THR A 19 10.03 -6.90 1.39
N THR A 20 10.06 -7.02 0.06
CA THR A 20 10.47 -8.24 -0.64
C THR A 20 11.90 -8.64 -0.28
N GLU A 21 12.82 -7.68 -0.17
CA GLU A 21 14.23 -7.93 0.12
C GLU A 21 14.49 -8.30 1.59
N HIS A 22 13.83 -7.63 2.53
CA HIS A 22 14.21 -7.68 3.95
C HIS A 22 13.21 -8.38 4.86
N VAL A 23 12.03 -8.77 4.37
CA VAL A 23 11.01 -9.46 5.17
C VAL A 23 10.67 -10.81 4.53
N PRO A 24 11.48 -11.87 4.81
CA PRO A 24 11.26 -13.19 4.23
C PRO A 24 9.85 -13.73 4.52
N GLY A 25 9.17 -14.24 3.48
CA GLY A 25 7.81 -14.77 3.59
C GLY A 25 6.72 -13.69 3.71
N ALA A 26 7.04 -12.42 3.46
CA ALA A 26 6.03 -11.38 3.28
C ALA A 26 5.44 -11.39 1.86
N GLU A 27 4.14 -11.18 1.74
CA GLU A 27 3.46 -10.94 0.48
C GLU A 27 3.09 -9.45 0.39
N VAL A 28 3.73 -8.71 -0.51
CA VAL A 28 3.33 -7.36 -0.92
C VAL A 28 2.19 -7.39 -1.95
N VAL A 29 1.06 -6.77 -1.59
CA VAL A 29 -0.11 -6.57 -2.46
C VAL A 29 -0.24 -5.08 -2.81
N GLY A 30 -0.21 -4.76 -4.10
CA GLY A 30 -0.34 -3.39 -4.60
C GLY A 30 -1.77 -3.05 -4.98
N PHE A 31 -2.20 -1.84 -4.66
CA PHE A 31 -3.46 -1.26 -5.14
C PHE A 31 -3.25 0.15 -5.68
N GLY A 32 -3.96 0.51 -6.75
CA GLY A 32 -3.87 1.85 -7.30
C GLY A 32 -4.66 2.05 -8.59
N ARG A 33 -4.83 3.31 -8.99
CA ARG A 33 -5.68 3.71 -10.12
C ARG A 33 -5.07 3.50 -11.51
N SER A 34 -3.76 3.23 -11.58
CA SER A 34 -3.04 3.15 -12.86
C SER A 34 -2.61 1.70 -13.14
N PRO A 35 -3.30 1.00 -14.05
CA PRO A 35 -2.93 -0.37 -14.43
C PRO A 35 -1.49 -0.47 -14.94
N ALA A 36 -1.02 0.53 -15.70
CA ALA A 36 0.35 0.59 -16.19
C ALA A 36 1.39 0.64 -15.06
N ARG A 37 1.13 1.40 -13.98
CA ARG A 37 2.04 1.43 -12.82
C ARG A 37 2.01 0.11 -12.03
N LEU A 38 0.85 -0.52 -11.90
CA LEU A 38 0.71 -1.84 -11.26
C LEU A 38 1.45 -2.92 -12.04
N ALA A 39 1.28 -2.94 -13.37
CA ALA A 39 2.02 -3.85 -14.25
C ALA A 39 3.54 -3.65 -14.10
N ARG A 40 4.01 -2.40 -14.12
CA ARG A 40 5.43 -2.10 -13.93
C ARG A 40 5.94 -2.50 -12.54
N ALA A 41 5.13 -2.33 -11.50
CA ALA A 41 5.49 -2.73 -10.15
C ALA A 41 5.63 -4.26 -10.01
N LEU A 42 4.78 -5.03 -10.70
CA LEU A 42 4.91 -6.48 -10.80
C LEU A 42 6.22 -6.88 -11.52
N GLU A 43 6.51 -6.27 -12.67
CA GLU A 43 7.75 -6.53 -13.43
C GLU A 43 9.01 -6.26 -12.62
N LEU A 44 9.00 -5.24 -11.77
CA LEU A 44 10.12 -4.84 -10.93
C LEU A 44 10.21 -5.63 -9.62
N GLY A 45 9.26 -6.51 -9.31
CA GLY A 45 9.20 -7.21 -8.02
C GLY A 45 8.87 -6.30 -6.83
N ALA A 46 8.34 -5.10 -7.10
CA ALA A 46 7.90 -4.16 -6.06
C ALA A 46 6.60 -4.62 -5.41
N ILE A 47 5.78 -5.39 -6.12
CA ILE A 47 4.60 -6.07 -5.57
C ILE A 47 4.56 -7.50 -6.11
N HIS A 48 4.01 -8.45 -5.35
CA HIS A 48 3.79 -9.82 -5.84
C HIS A 48 2.47 -9.95 -6.59
N ARG A 49 1.49 -9.11 -6.23
CA ARG A 49 0.14 -9.13 -6.79
C ARG A 49 -0.47 -7.74 -6.82
N ALA A 50 -1.25 -7.45 -7.86
CA ALA A 50 -2.09 -6.26 -7.93
C ALA A 50 -3.53 -6.63 -7.56
N ALA A 51 -4.11 -5.94 -6.57
CA ALA A 51 -5.50 -6.09 -6.17
C ALA A 51 -6.43 -5.28 -7.09
N GLY A 52 -7.62 -5.83 -7.37
CA GLY A 52 -8.69 -5.19 -8.13
C GLY A 52 -9.55 -4.24 -7.30
N SER A 53 -9.57 -4.38 -5.96
CA SER A 53 -10.25 -3.46 -5.04
C SER A 53 -9.42 -3.13 -3.80
N LEU A 54 -9.87 -2.14 -3.03
CA LEU A 54 -9.25 -1.78 -1.76
C LEU A 54 -9.41 -2.90 -0.72
N GLU A 55 -10.59 -3.51 -0.67
CA GLU A 55 -10.94 -4.61 0.23
C GLU A 55 -10.04 -5.82 -0.04
N GLU A 56 -9.85 -6.17 -1.31
CA GLU A 56 -8.96 -7.26 -1.71
C GLU A 56 -7.48 -6.98 -1.35
N ALA A 57 -7.06 -5.71 -1.38
CA ALA A 57 -5.72 -5.32 -0.96
C ALA A 57 -5.53 -5.44 0.57
N LEU A 58 -6.60 -5.25 1.34
CA LEU A 58 -6.57 -5.22 2.80
C LEU A 58 -6.97 -6.56 3.46
N GLU A 59 -7.48 -7.52 2.68
CA GLU A 59 -7.87 -8.84 3.19
C GLU A 59 -6.70 -9.55 3.86
N ALA A 60 -6.82 -9.87 5.15
CA ALA A 60 -5.78 -10.50 5.97
C ALA A 60 -4.43 -9.76 5.93
N THR A 61 -4.47 -8.44 5.73
CA THR A 61 -3.28 -7.57 5.73
C THR A 61 -2.88 -7.21 7.16
N GLY A 62 -1.59 -7.36 7.48
CA GLY A 62 -1.04 -6.95 8.77
C GLY A 62 -0.55 -5.51 8.81
N VAL A 63 -0.09 -4.97 7.67
CA VAL A 63 0.34 -3.56 7.54
C VAL A 63 -0.10 -2.99 6.20
N CYS A 64 -0.67 -1.79 6.22
CA CYS A 64 -1.08 -1.02 5.04
C CYS A 64 -0.34 0.32 4.97
N PHE A 65 0.35 0.56 3.84
CA PHE A 65 1.00 1.82 3.51
C PHE A 65 0.13 2.65 2.55
N CYS A 66 -0.29 3.84 2.98
CA CYS A 66 -0.99 4.83 2.17
C CYS A 66 0.03 5.74 1.47
N CYS A 67 0.18 5.56 0.16
CA CYS A 67 1.24 6.16 -0.66
C CYS A 67 0.72 7.15 -1.72
N ALA A 68 -0.45 7.77 -1.50
CA ALA A 68 -0.95 8.85 -2.35
C ALA A 68 -0.20 10.18 -2.12
N PRO A 69 -0.32 11.15 -3.04
CA PRO A 69 0.09 12.53 -2.78
C PRO A 69 -0.59 13.10 -1.54
N VAL A 70 0.09 14.01 -0.84
CA VAL A 70 -0.35 14.58 0.45
C VAL A 70 -1.82 15.01 0.47
N GLY A 71 -2.31 15.70 -0.56
CA GLY A 71 -3.70 16.17 -0.60
C GLY A 71 -4.77 15.07 -0.70
N ALA A 72 -4.38 13.85 -1.08
CA ALA A 72 -5.26 12.70 -1.18
C ALA A 72 -5.09 11.68 -0.04
N LEU A 73 -4.07 11.85 0.81
CA LEU A 73 -3.81 10.94 1.91
C LEU A 73 -4.95 10.86 2.93
N PRO A 74 -5.63 11.95 3.36
CA PRO A 74 -6.69 11.85 4.36
C PRO A 74 -7.84 10.93 3.92
N GLN A 75 -8.26 11.07 2.66
CA GLN A 75 -9.27 10.20 2.07
C GLN A 75 -8.78 8.75 1.97
N GLN A 76 -7.54 8.54 1.53
CA GLN A 76 -6.99 7.20 1.37
C GLN A 76 -6.82 6.48 2.71
N VAL A 77 -6.32 7.18 3.74
CA VAL A 77 -6.18 6.65 5.10
C VAL A 77 -7.54 6.35 5.70
N GLY A 78 -8.52 7.24 5.57
CA GLY A 78 -9.88 6.99 6.03
C GLY A 78 -10.52 5.75 5.39
N ALA A 79 -10.35 5.59 4.08
CA ALA A 79 -10.83 4.39 3.38
C ALA A 79 -10.10 3.12 3.82
N ALA A 80 -8.77 3.20 4.02
CA ALA A 80 -7.99 2.07 4.51
C ALA A 80 -8.42 1.66 5.93
N LEU A 81 -8.58 2.62 6.84
CA LEU A 81 -9.05 2.36 8.21
C LEU A 81 -10.45 1.73 8.25
N ALA A 82 -11.34 2.13 7.32
CA ALA A 82 -12.69 1.59 7.26
C ALA A 82 -12.74 0.15 6.74
N ALA A 83 -11.81 -0.24 5.87
CA ALA A 83 -11.79 -1.56 5.21
C ALA A 83 -10.78 -2.54 5.81
N ALA A 84 -9.81 -2.07 6.59
CA ALA A 84 -8.75 -2.90 7.14
C ALA A 84 -9.23 -3.81 8.29
N PRO A 85 -8.60 -4.99 8.46
CA PRO A 85 -8.76 -5.82 9.65
C PRO A 85 -8.46 -5.05 10.95
N ALA A 86 -9.06 -5.45 12.06
CA ALA A 86 -8.89 -4.78 13.35
C ALA A 86 -7.45 -4.78 13.88
N ASP A 87 -6.64 -5.76 13.47
CA ASP A 87 -5.23 -5.94 13.82
C ASP A 87 -4.26 -5.37 12.76
N CYS A 88 -4.77 -4.76 11.69
CA CYS A 88 -3.96 -4.16 10.65
C CYS A 88 -3.42 -2.79 11.07
N VAL A 89 -2.11 -2.61 11.01
CA VAL A 89 -1.48 -1.29 11.16
C VAL A 89 -1.68 -0.49 9.87
N VAL A 90 -2.24 0.71 9.96
CA VAL A 90 -2.36 1.65 8.83
C VAL A 90 -1.41 2.82 9.04
N THR A 91 -0.55 3.11 8.05
CA THR A 91 0.41 4.21 8.08
C THR A 91 0.48 4.93 6.75
N ASP A 92 0.91 6.20 6.75
CA ASP A 92 1.09 7.03 5.56
C ASP A 92 2.56 7.42 5.35
N VAL A 93 2.86 8.05 4.20
CA VAL A 93 4.22 8.49 3.81
C VAL A 93 4.30 9.98 3.46
N GLY A 94 3.26 10.76 3.80
CA GLY A 94 3.17 12.18 3.53
C GLY A 94 4.25 13.00 4.23
N SER A 95 4.73 14.04 3.56
CA SER A 95 5.73 14.96 4.12
C SER A 95 5.16 15.92 5.18
N VAL A 96 3.84 16.01 5.31
CA VAL A 96 3.12 16.80 6.33
C VAL A 96 2.03 15.97 6.97
N LYS A 97 1.75 16.22 8.25
CA LYS A 97 0.89 15.37 9.10
C LYS A 97 -0.40 16.02 9.61
N GLN A 98 -0.44 17.35 9.77
CA GLN A 98 -1.60 18.04 10.36
C GLN A 98 -2.93 17.85 9.64
N GLY A 99 -2.92 17.52 8.34
CA GLY A 99 -4.16 17.20 7.60
C GLY A 99 -4.64 15.76 7.76
N LEU A 100 -3.85 14.91 8.43
CA LEU A 100 -4.09 13.48 8.60
C LEU A 100 -4.51 13.13 10.03
N VAL A 101 -4.03 13.88 11.03
CA VAL A 101 -4.32 13.72 12.47
C VAL A 101 -5.12 14.88 13.03
#